data_AF-A0A7W6LPU0-F1
#
_entry.id   AF-A0A7W6LPU0-F1
#
_cell.length_a   1.000
_cell.length_b   1.000
_cell.length_c   1.000
_cell.angle_alpha   90.00
_cell.angle_beta   90.00
_cell.angle_gamma   90.00
#
_symmetry.space_group_name_H-M   'P 1'
#
loop_
_entity.id
_entity.type
_entity.pdbx_description
1 polymer ?
#
loop_
_entity_poly.entity_id
_entity_poly.type
_entity_poly.pdbx_seq_one_letter_code
_entity_poly.pdbx_strand_id
1 'polypeptide(L)' 'MTDLQKLTADAAFAALKLSANCVIVLSEAKMLGREQEETIAKTLKQLATTVEGMSDAEQLPPKLAQQLHTLAALLELPRS' A
#
# COMPACT_ATOMS: atom_id res chain seq x y z
N MET A 1 -15.66 20.09 -0.70
CA MET A 1 -14.28 19.58 -0.86
C MET A 1 -13.64 20.35 -2.00
N THR A 2 -12.53 21.05 -1.75
CA THR A 2 -11.81 21.79 -2.79
C THR A 2 -11.11 20.80 -3.73
N ASP A 3 -11.23 20.99 -5.04
CA ASP A 3 -10.69 20.10 -6.07
C ASP A 3 -9.21 19.72 -5.87
N LEU A 4 -8.44 20.58 -5.21
CA LEU A 4 -7.04 20.34 -4.85
C LEU A 4 -6.84 19.14 -3.92
N GLN A 5 -7.72 18.95 -2.92
CA GLN A 5 -7.61 17.83 -1.96
C GLN A 5 -7.89 16.48 -2.62
N LYS A 6 -8.88 16.46 -3.51
CA LYS A 6 -9.20 15.26 -4.30
C LYS A 6 -8.05 14.90 -5.24
N LEU A 7 -7.47 15.90 -5.92
CA LEU A 7 -6.32 15.69 -6.80
C LEU A 7 -5.10 15.15 -6.04
N THR A 8 -4.85 15.64 -4.82
CA THR A 8 -3.73 15.14 -3.99
C THR A 8 -3.96 13.72 -3.49
N ALA A 9 -5.20 13.36 -3.14
CA ALA A 9 -5.55 12.01 -2.73
C ALA A 9 -5.45 11.02 -3.90
N ASP A 10 -5.90 11.42 -5.10
CA ASP A 10 -5.81 10.61 -6.32
C ASP A 10 -4.34 10.39 -6.73
N ALA A 11 -3.49 11.42 -6.63
CA ALA A 11 -2.06 11.31 -6.91
C ALA A 11 -1.33 10.42 -5.89
N ALA A 12 -1.62 10.57 -4.60
CA ALA A 12 -1.06 9.72 -3.54
C ALA A 12 -1.49 8.26 -3.74
N PHE A 13 -2.75 8.03 -4.11
CA PHE A 13 -3.29 6.71 -4.43
C PHE A 13 -2.58 6.07 -5.64
N ALA A 14 -2.39 6.83 -6.72
CA ALA A 14 -1.69 6.36 -7.91
C ALA A 14 -0.22 6.02 -7.60
N ALA A 15 0.48 6.86 -6.83
CA ALA A 15 1.86 6.62 -6.41
C ALA A 15 1.99 5.38 -5.53
N LEU A 16 1.05 5.18 -4.60
CA LEU A 16 1.01 3.98 -3.76
C LEU A 16 0.79 2.71 -4.58
N LYS A 17 -0.20 2.73 -5.49
CA LYS A 17 -0.49 1.61 -6.38
C LYS A 17 0.71 1.25 -7.25
N LEU A 18 1.40 2.25 -7.80
CA LEU A 18 2.62 2.05 -8.57
C LEU A 18 3.71 1.40 -7.72
N SER A 19 3.96 1.94 -6.52
CA SER A 19 4.98 1.44 -5.60
C SER A 19 4.72 -0.02 -5.23
N ALA A 20 3.46 -0.36 -4.94
CA ALA A 20 3.07 -1.72 -4.60
C ALA A 20 3.23 -2.70 -5.76
N ASN A 21 2.81 -2.31 -6.97
CA ASN A 21 3.01 -3.13 -8.17
C ASN A 21 4.50 -3.35 -8.46
N CYS A 22 5.34 -2.33 -8.26
CA CYS A 22 6.80 -2.49 -8.38
C CYS A 22 7.34 -3.51 -7.38
N VAL A 23 6.89 -3.49 -6.12
CA VAL A 23 7.32 -4.47 -5.12
C VAL A 23 6.90 -5.89 -5.52
N ILE A 24 5.67 -6.09 -6.01
CA ILE A 24 5.21 -7.41 -6.49
C ILE A 24 6.09 -7.88 -7.65
N VAL A 25 6.33 -7.04 -8.65
CA VAL A 25 7.18 -7.41 -9.81
C VAL A 25 8.60 -7.75 -9.38
N LEU A 26 9.21 -6.95 -8.49
CA LEU A 26 10.55 -7.20 -7.97
C LEU A 26 10.60 -8.48 -7.10
N SER A 27 9.51 -8.76 -6.39
CA SER A 27 9.33 -10.01 -5.65
C SER A 27 9.27 -11.22 -6.61
N GLU A 28 8.40 -11.18 -7.61
CA GLU A 28 8.26 -12.25 -8.62
C GLU A 28 9.56 -12.48 -9.41
N ALA A 29 10.28 -11.40 -9.73
CA ALA A 29 11.61 -11.47 -10.35
C ALA A 29 12.70 -12.01 -9.41
N LYS A 30 12.36 -12.37 -8.17
CA LYS A 30 13.27 -12.83 -7.11
C LYS A 30 14.39 -11.82 -6.79
N MET A 31 14.14 -10.54 -7.04
CA MET A 31 15.07 -9.45 -6.75
C MET A 31 14.95 -8.95 -5.32
N LEU A 32 13.85 -9.26 -4.64
CA LEU A 32 13.67 -9.04 -3.20
C LEU A 32 13.90 -10.34 -2.43
N GLY A 33 14.75 -10.26 -1.40
CA GLY A 33 14.92 -11.32 -0.41
C GLY A 33 13.74 -11.40 0.55
N ARG A 34 13.53 -12.55 1.20
CA ARG A 34 12.39 -12.76 2.13
C ARG A 34 12.30 -11.72 3.24
N GLU A 35 13.44 -11.37 3.83
CA GLU A 35 13.50 -10.34 4.87
C GLU A 35 12.99 -8.98 4.35
N GLN A 36 13.32 -8.61 3.11
CA GLN A 36 12.85 -7.38 2.49
C GLN A 36 11.34 -7.43 2.23
N GLU A 37 10.81 -8.56 1.77
CA GLU A 37 9.37 -8.75 1.60
C GLU A 37 8.62 -8.58 2.92
N GLU A 38 9.12 -9.19 3.99
CA GLU A 38 8.55 -9.08 5.33
C GLU A 38 8.60 -7.64 5.87
N THR A 39 9.73 -6.94 5.68
CA THR A 39 9.84 -5.52 6.06
C THR A 39 8.81 -4.68 5.31
N ILE A 40 8.71 -4.86 3.99
CA ILE A 40 7.77 -4.10 3.16
C ILE A 40 6.32 -4.41 3.55
N ALA A 41 5.98 -5.68 3.78
CA ALA A 41 4.66 -6.09 4.25
C ALA A 41 4.30 -5.43 5.59
N LYS A 42 5.23 -5.39 6.54
CA LYS A 42 5.05 -4.69 7.83
C LYS A 42 4.81 -3.20 7.64
N THR A 43 5.61 -2.54 6.81
CA THR A 43 5.45 -1.11 6.50
C THR A 43 4.09 -0.82 5.85
N LEU A 44 3.64 -1.67 4.92
CA LEU A 44 2.34 -1.54 4.27
C LEU A 44 1.18 -1.70 5.26
N LYS A 45 1.27 -2.65 6.21
CA LYS A 45 0.28 -2.81 7.29
C LYS A 45 0.21 -1.60 8.20
N GLN A 46 1.36 -1.06 8.62
CA GLN A 46 1.41 0.15 9.46
C GLN A 46 0.81 1.36 8.75
N LEU A 47 1.10 1.50 7.45
CA LEU A 47 0.51 2.55 6.63
C LEU A 47 -1.01 2.36 6.50
N ALA A 48 -1.49 1.13 6.30
CA ALA A 48 -2.92 0.83 6.25
C ALA A 48 -3.64 1.27 7.53
N THR A 49 -3.11 0.90 8.70
CA THR A 49 -3.68 1.32 10.01
C THR A 49 -3.65 2.84 10.20
N THR A 50 -2.63 3.51 9.70
CA THR A 50 -2.56 4.98 9.73
C THR A 50 -3.64 5.59 8.84
N VAL A 51 -3.82 5.05 7.63
CA VAL A 51 -4.88 5.48 6.69
C VAL A 51 -6.27 5.23 7.28
N GLU A 52 -6.49 4.11 7.97
CA GLU A 52 -7.75 3.81 8.68
C GLU A 52 -8.03 4.82 9.78
N GLY A 53 -7.04 5.14 10.62
CA GLY A 53 -7.16 6.17 11.67
C GLY A 53 -7.33 7.59 11.13
N MET A 54 -6.92 7.84 9.89
CA MET A 54 -7.18 9.08 9.16
C MET A 54 -8.52 9.07 8.40
N SER A 55 -9.18 7.91 8.24
CA SER A 55 -10.45 7.81 7.52
C SER A 55 -11.64 8.35 8.32
N ASP A 56 -11.53 8.34 9.66
CA ASP A 56 -12.44 9.07 10.56
C ASP A 56 -12.34 10.60 10.38
N ALA A 57 -11.24 11.07 9.78
CA ALA A 57 -10.99 12.47 9.46
C ALA A 57 -11.15 12.77 7.96
N GLU A 58 -12.17 12.20 7.28
CA GLU A 58 -12.66 12.55 5.92
C GLU A 58 -11.62 12.70 4.76
N GLN A 59 -10.35 12.36 4.96
CA GLN A 59 -9.26 12.79 4.05
C GLN A 59 -8.75 11.69 3.11
N LEU A 60 -8.99 10.41 3.41
CA LEU A 60 -8.45 9.31 2.62
C LEU A 60 -9.54 8.28 2.24
N PRO A 61 -9.51 7.75 1.01
CA PRO A 61 -10.50 6.77 0.59
C PRO A 61 -10.38 5.49 1.43
N PRO A 62 -11.47 4.96 2.02
CA PRO A 62 -11.43 3.71 2.79
C PRO A 62 -10.93 2.51 1.96
N LYS A 63 -11.08 2.58 0.63
CA LYS A 63 -10.53 1.60 -0.30
C LYS A 63 -9.00 1.55 -0.29
N LEU A 64 -8.31 2.61 0.12
CA LEU A 64 -6.85 2.69 0.17
C LEU A 64 -6.27 1.79 1.25
N ALA A 65 -6.82 1.84 2.46
CA ALA A 65 -6.43 0.96 3.57
C ALA A 65 -6.59 -0.53 3.20
N GLN A 66 -7.74 -0.88 2.62
CA GLN A 66 -8.02 -2.24 2.18
C GLN A 66 -7.00 -2.72 1.12
N GLN A 67 -6.62 -1.85 0.19
CA GLN A 67 -5.61 -2.20 -0.82
C GLN A 67 -4.23 -2.40 -0.21
N LEU A 68 -3.81 -1.55 0.73
CA LEU A 68 -2.57 -1.70 1.48
C LEU A 68 -2.49 -3.04 2.22
N HIS A 69 -3.58 -3.43 2.90
CA HIS A 69 -3.68 -4.73 3.54
C HIS A 69 -3.57 -5.90 2.55
N THR A 70 -4.26 -5.81 1.41
CA THR A 70 -4.22 -6.84 0.36
C THR A 70 -2.80 -7.05 -0.16
N LEU A 71 -2.08 -5.95 -0.41
CA LEU A 71 -0.71 -5.99 -0.91
C LEU A 71 0.26 -6.56 0.11
N ALA A 72 0.14 -6.17 1.38
CA ALA A 72 0.94 -6.74 2.45
C ALA A 72 0.74 -8.25 2.57
N ALA A 73 -0.51 -8.73 2.46
CA ALA A 73 -0.82 -10.15 2.51
C ALA A 73 -0.17 -10.93 1.35
N LEU A 74 -0.18 -10.36 0.13
CA LEU A 74 0.45 -10.99 -1.03
C LEU A 74 1.96 -11.18 -0.86
N LEU A 75 2.65 -10.22 -0.23
CA LEU A 75 4.10 -10.30 0.01
C LEU A 75 4.47 -11.29 1.11
N GLU A 76 3.54 -11.60 2.02
CA GLU A 76 3.73 -12.60 3.08
C GLU A 76 3.44 -14.02 2.61
N LEU A 77 2.79 -14.20 1.46
CA LEU A 77 2.51 -15.53 0.93
C LEU A 77 3.82 -16.27 0.58
N PRO A 78 3.86 -17.59 0.83
CA PRO A 78 4.98 -18.38 0.38
C PRO A 78 5.06 -18.41 -1.15
N ARG A 79 6.22 -18.01 -1.71
CA ARG A 79 6.47 -18.14 -3.15
C ARG A 79 6.42 -19.63 -3.53
N SER A 80 5.64 -19.96 -4.56
CA SER A 80 5.53 -21.29 -5.15
C SER A 80 6.73 -21.64 -6.03
#